data_AF-A0A9E5N1H7-F1
#
_entry.id   AF-A0A9E5N1H7-F1
#
_cell.length_a   1.000
_cell.length_b   1.000
_cell.length_c   1.000
_cell.angle_alpha   90.00
_cell.angle_beta   90.00
_cell.angle_gamma   90.00
#
_symmetry.space_group_name_H-M   'P 1'
#
loop_
_entity.id
_entity.type
_entity.pdbx_description
1 polymer ?
#
loop_
_entity_poly.entity_id
_entity_poly.type
_entity_poly.pdbx_seq_one_letter_code
_entity_poly.pdbx_strand_id
1 'polypeptide(L)'
;MQTSRFQAFYQRNIRDDFGQPRPKNPRFLMVAGQASFQRQASRTLAQSALYVVELSTGKCVAYALPTAQGRLAAARKTFHSELLPLDETSFREGPLRGKAVVDPAHRVN
;
A
#
# COMPACT_ATOMS: atom_id res chain seq x y z
N MET A 1 2.76 20.47 -11.86
CA MET A 1 1.76 21.42 -12.38
C MET A 1 0.58 21.42 -11.41
N GLN A 2 0.29 22.54 -10.76
CA GLN A 2 -0.81 22.69 -9.78
C GLN A 2 -1.88 23.57 -10.43
N THR A 3 -2.96 22.96 -10.93
CA THR A 3 -3.97 23.63 -11.77
C THR A 3 -5.12 24.23 -10.98
N SER A 4 -4.97 24.42 -9.66
CA SER A 4 -6.04 24.83 -8.71
C SER A 4 -7.29 23.95 -8.69
N ARG A 5 -7.31 22.84 -9.46
CA ARG A 5 -8.39 21.84 -9.48
C ARG A 5 -8.25 20.81 -8.35
N PHE A 6 -7.06 20.67 -7.79
CA PHE A 6 -6.76 19.77 -6.69
C PHE A 6 -6.38 20.58 -5.45
N GLN A 7 -6.96 20.21 -4.31
CA GLN A 7 -6.69 20.87 -3.02
C GLN A 7 -5.78 20.01 -2.13
N ALA A 8 -5.54 18.75 -2.49
CA ALA A 8 -4.69 17.83 -1.75
C ALA A 8 -3.66 17.19 -2.69
N PHE A 9 -2.41 17.18 -2.25
CA PHE A 9 -1.28 16.61 -2.97
C PHE A 9 -0.54 15.65 -2.05
N TYR A 10 -0.21 14.48 -2.58
CA TYR A 10 0.49 13.44 -1.83
C TYR A 10 1.77 13.06 -2.54
N GLN A 11 2.86 12.93 -1.78
CA GLN A 11 4.15 12.46 -2.30
C GLN A 11 4.70 11.37 -1.38
N ARG A 12 5.47 10.43 -1.93
CA ARG A 12 6.27 9.48 -1.15
C ARG A 12 7.39 8.94 -2.02
N ASN A 13 8.58 8.80 -1.44
CA ASN A 13 9.64 8.02 -2.08
C ASN A 13 9.41 6.54 -1.78
N ILE A 14 8.85 5.83 -2.77
CA ILE A 14 8.48 4.42 -2.61
C ILE A 14 9.69 3.47 -2.58
N ARG A 15 10.90 3.94 -2.88
CA ARG A 15 12.08 3.08 -3.05
C ARG A 15 12.45 2.29 -1.79
N ASP A 16 12.14 2.86 -0.62
CA ASP A 16 12.45 2.22 0.67
C ASP A 16 11.39 1.18 1.08
N ASP A 17 10.20 1.23 0.48
CA ASP A 17 9.09 0.34 0.81
C ASP A 17 9.18 -1.04 0.13
N PHE A 18 10.00 -1.18 -0.92
CA PHE A 18 10.16 -2.44 -1.64
C PHE A 18 11.34 -3.29 -1.15
N GLY A 19 12.12 -2.78 -0.18
CA GLY A 19 13.22 -3.52 0.45
C GLY A 19 14.42 -3.81 -0.47
N GLN A 20 15.18 -4.87 -0.13
CA GLN A 20 16.36 -5.36 -0.85
C GLN A 20 16.16 -6.85 -1.23
N PRO A 21 16.81 -7.35 -2.31
CA PRO A 21 17.69 -6.62 -3.22
C PRO A 21 16.90 -5.71 -4.17
N ARG A 22 17.43 -4.51 -4.42
CA ARG A 22 16.84 -3.57 -5.36
C ARG A 22 17.07 -4.04 -6.81
N PRO A 23 16.02 -4.17 -7.63
CA PRO A 23 16.18 -4.44 -9.05
C PRO A 23 17.03 -3.35 -9.70
N LYS A 24 17.90 -3.74 -10.64
CA LYS A 24 18.75 -2.79 -11.38
C LYS A 24 17.92 -1.77 -12.19
N ASN A 25 16.76 -2.20 -12.69
CA ASN A 25 15.84 -1.36 -13.47
C ASN A 25 14.38 -1.69 -13.07
N PRO A 26 13.91 -1.20 -11.90
CA PRO A 26 12.59 -1.55 -11.41
C PRO A 26 11.51 -0.91 -12.29
N ARG A 27 10.48 -1.68 -12.62
CA ARG A 27 9.30 -1.17 -13.34
C ARG A 27 8.13 -1.18 -12.36
N PHE A 28 7.41 -0.07 -12.29
CA PHE A 28 6.29 0.06 -11.35
C PHE A 28 4.96 0.17 -12.08
N LEU A 29 3.93 -0.46 -11.53
CA LEU A 29 2.53 -0.25 -11.87
C LEU A 29 1.83 0.36 -10.67
N MET A 30 1.01 1.40 -10.90
CA MET A 30 0.20 2.04 -9.87
C MET A 30 -1.27 1.94 -10.23
N VAL A 31 -2.10 1.55 -9.26
CA VAL A 31 -3.56 1.51 -9.39
C VAL A 31 -4.19 2.24 -8.22
N ALA A 32 -5.14 3.12 -8.52
CA ALA A 32 -6.01 3.72 -7.51
C ALA A 32 -7.31 2.91 -7.42
N GLY A 33 -7.74 2.59 -6.20
CA GLY A 33 -8.97 1.84 -5.95
C GLY A 33 -9.75 2.40 -4.78
N GLN A 34 -11.05 2.12 -4.74
CA GLN A 34 -11.86 2.33 -3.55
C GLN A 34 -11.45 1.33 -2.47
N ALA A 35 -11.35 1.80 -1.23
CA ALA A 35 -11.00 0.96 -0.09
C ALA A 35 -11.76 1.46 1.14
N SER A 36 -12.28 0.53 1.94
CA SER A 36 -12.91 0.85 3.22
C SER A 36 -11.97 0.46 4.35
N PHE A 37 -11.57 1.43 5.15
CA PHE A 37 -10.71 1.21 6.30
C PHE A 37 -11.56 1.11 7.56
N GLN A 38 -11.27 0.14 8.42
CA GLN A 38 -11.77 0.18 9.79
C GLN A 38 -11.24 1.45 10.45
N ARG A 39 -12.10 2.14 11.20
CA ARG A 39 -11.80 3.45 11.78
C ARG A 39 -10.63 3.32 12.76
N GLN A 40 -9.41 3.59 12.30
CA GLN A 40 -8.25 3.72 13.19
C GLN A 40 -8.43 4.99 14.02
N ALA A 41 -8.37 4.84 15.34
CA ALA A 41 -8.80 5.85 16.31
C ALA A 41 -8.10 7.22 16.20
N SER A 42 -6.98 7.34 15.48
CA SER A 42 -6.19 8.57 15.39
C SER A 42 -6.08 9.19 13.99
N ARG A 43 -6.51 8.51 12.91
CA ARG A 43 -6.32 9.01 11.54
C ARG A 43 -7.56 8.78 10.69
N THR A 44 -8.16 9.86 10.21
CA THR A 44 -9.18 9.75 9.17
C THR A 44 -8.51 9.56 7.81
N LEU A 45 -8.71 8.42 7.19
CA LEU A 45 -8.20 8.08 5.86
C LEU A 45 -9.29 8.30 4.81
N ALA A 46 -8.90 8.61 3.58
CA ALA A 46 -9.83 8.65 2.46
C ALA A 46 -10.36 7.24 2.19
N GLN A 47 -11.55 7.09 1.60
CA GLN A 47 -12.06 5.78 1.18
C GLN A 47 -11.42 5.29 -0.12
N SER A 48 -10.10 5.41 -0.21
CA SER A 48 -9.30 5.02 -1.36
C SER A 48 -7.90 4.61 -0.94
N ALA A 49 -7.31 3.75 -1.76
CA ALA A 49 -5.92 3.33 -1.62
C ALA A 49 -5.20 3.45 -2.96
N LEU A 50 -3.89 3.66 -2.90
CA LEU A 50 -2.99 3.45 -4.02
C LEU A 50 -2.27 2.11 -3.81
N TYR A 51 -2.30 1.24 -4.82
CA TYR A 51 -1.53 0.01 -4.85
C TYR A 51 -0.39 0.21 -5.83
N VAL A 52 0.85 0.01 -5.38
CA VAL A 52 2.03 0.09 -6.23
C VAL A 52 2.70 -1.27 -6.26
N VAL A 53 2.95 -1.77 -7.47
CA VAL A 53 3.58 -3.05 -7.71
C VAL A 53 4.93 -2.82 -8.37
N GLU A 54 5.99 -3.41 -7.83
CA GLU A 54 7.25 -3.54 -8.53
C GLU A 54 7.21 -4.84 -9.35
N LEU A 55 7.20 -4.70 -10.67
CA LEU A 55 6.85 -5.77 -11.59
C LEU A 55 7.89 -6.90 -11.66
N SER A 56 9.16 -6.63 -11.35
CA SER A 56 10.20 -7.67 -11.42
C SER A 56 10.11 -8.64 -10.24
N THR A 57 9.96 -8.12 -9.02
CA THR A 57 9.82 -8.89 -7.78
C THR A 57 8.40 -9.37 -7.54
N GLY A 58 7.40 -8.68 -8.09
CA GLY A 58 5.99 -8.97 -7.81
C GLY A 58 5.52 -8.46 -6.45
N LYS A 59 6.37 -7.72 -5.72
CA LYS A 59 6.00 -7.05 -4.48
C LYS A 59 4.99 -5.95 -4.75
N CYS A 60 4.04 -5.81 -3.85
CA CYS A 60 2.96 -4.83 -3.89
C CYS A 60 2.87 -4.14 -2.53
N VAL A 61 2.84 -2.81 -2.53
CA VAL A 61 2.63 -2.01 -1.32
C VAL A 61 1.35 -1.20 -1.50
N ALA A 62 0.47 -1.26 -0.51
CA ALA A 62 -0.74 -0.45 -0.45
C ALA A 62 -0.49 0.81 0.38
N TYR A 63 -1.02 1.95 -0.08
CA TYR A 63 -0.89 3.24 0.57
C TYR A 63 -2.25 3.90 0.80
N ALA A 64 -2.45 4.45 2.00
CA ALA A 64 -3.58 5.31 2.31
C ALA A 64 -3.28 6.78 2.05
N LEU A 65 -4.37 7.51 1.78
CA LEU A 65 -4.36 8.96 1.71
C LEU A 65 -4.90 9.51 3.04
N PRO A 66 -4.05 10.11 3.90
CA PRO A 66 -4.51 10.74 5.12
C PRO A 66 -5.36 11.96 4.76
N THR A 67 -6.57 12.03 5.32
CA THR A 67 -7.42 13.20 5.14
C THR A 67 -7.16 14.19 6.26
N ALA A 68 -7.10 15.47 5.92
CA ALA A 68 -7.08 16.54 6.89
C ALA A 68 -8.48 17.17 6.97
N GLN A 69 -9.51 16.36 7.24
CA GLN A 69 -10.92 16.82 7.27
C GLN A 69 -11.12 18.09 8.11
N GLY A 70 -10.39 18.25 9.22
CA GLY A 70 -10.42 19.48 10.02
C GLY A 70 -9.60 20.67 9.47
N ARG A 71 -8.55 20.44 8.67
CA ARG A 71 -7.70 21.52 8.10
C ARG A 71 -8.16 21.99 6.72
N LEU A 72 -8.73 21.09 5.91
CA LEU A 72 -9.26 21.39 4.58
C LEU A 72 -10.60 22.16 4.65
N ALA A 73 -11.43 21.89 5.65
CA ALA A 73 -12.68 22.62 5.86
C ALA A 73 -12.45 24.06 6.37
N ALA A 74 -11.39 24.29 7.16
CA ALA A 74 -11.11 25.58 7.80
C ALA A 74 -10.26 26.53 6.94
N ALA A 75 -9.52 26.01 5.96
CA ALA A 75 -8.65 26.81 5.11
C ALA A 75 -8.80 26.35 3.66
N ARG A 76 -9.18 27.25 2.76
CA ARG A 76 -9.10 27.09 1.29
C ARG A 76 -7.64 26.97 0.79
N LYS A 77 -6.78 26.32 1.58
CA LYS A 77 -5.35 26.18 1.36
C LYS A 77 -5.08 24.80 0.81
N THR A 78 -4.16 24.78 -0.13
CA THR A 78 -3.62 23.51 -0.63
C THR A 78 -2.96 22.75 0.52
N PHE A 79 -3.30 21.46 0.61
CA PHE A 79 -2.74 20.53 1.58
C PHE A 79 -1.72 19.62 0.90
N HIS A 80 -0.55 19.49 1.51
CA HIS A 80 0.46 18.53 1.12
C HIS A 80 0.68 17.53 2.27
N SER A 81 0.71 16.25 1.95
CA SER A 81 1.00 15.19 2.92
C SER A 81 1.77 14.05 2.28
N GLU A 82 2.32 13.19 3.11
CA GLU A 82 2.85 11.92 2.65
C GLU A 82 1.74 10.88 2.46
N LEU A 83 1.93 9.98 1.49
CA LEU A 83 1.20 8.72 1.45
C LEU A 83 1.60 7.86 2.66
N LEU A 84 0.64 7.17 3.25
CA LEU A 84 0.90 6.29 4.39
C LEU A 84 0.97 4.84 3.92
N PRO A 85 2.10 4.14 4.06
CA PRO A 85 2.14 2.70 3.80
C PRO A 85 1.18 2.00 4.76
N LEU A 86 0.36 1.10 4.22
CA LEU A 86 -0.63 0.33 4.96
C LEU A 86 -0.17 -1.11 5.15
N ASP A 87 0.21 -1.75 4.06
CA ASP A 87 0.52 -3.18 4.03
C ASP A 87 1.38 -3.53 2.80
N GLU A 88 2.07 -4.67 2.86
CA GLU A 88 2.91 -5.23 1.79
C GLU A 88 2.49 -6.68 1.49
N THR A 89 2.41 -7.03 0.21
CA THR A 89 2.17 -8.40 -0.25
C THR A 89 3.03 -8.73 -1.48
N SER A 90 2.98 -9.97 -1.95
CA SER A 90 3.69 -10.43 -3.15
C SER A 90 2.77 -11.30 -4.00
N PHE A 91 2.70 -11.02 -5.31
CA PHE A 91 1.97 -11.87 -6.26
C PHE A 91 2.71 -13.15 -6.65
N ARG A 92 4.02 -13.21 -6.35
CA ARG A 92 4.81 -14.42 -6.54
C ARG A 92 4.78 -15.19 -5.23
N GLU A 93 4.09 -16.33 -5.22
CA GLU A 93 4.28 -17.31 -4.17
C GLU A 93 5.75 -17.72 -4.19
N GLY A 94 6.45 -17.58 -3.05
CA GLY A 94 7.67 -18.36 -2.82
C GLY A 94 7.32 -19.86 -2.91
N PRO A 95 8.32 -20.76 -2.95
CA PRO A 95 8.03 -22.19 -2.92
C PRO A 95 7.06 -22.43 -1.78
N LEU A 96 5.89 -23.00 -2.08
CA LEU A 96 4.92 -23.43 -1.07
C LEU A 96 5.75 -24.17 -0.01
N ARG A 97 6.00 -23.56 1.15
CA ARG A 97 6.58 -24.28 2.28
C ARG A 97 5.56 -25.35 2.56
N GLY A 98 5.89 -26.58 2.17
CA GLY A 98 4.98 -27.69 2.19
C GLY A 98 4.20 -27.66 3.48
N LYS A 99 2.89 -27.40 3.40
CA LYS A 99 2.01 -27.92 4.43
C LYS A 99 2.30 -29.41 4.40
N ALA A 100 2.98 -29.91 5.42
CA ALA A 100 2.97 -31.33 5.69
C ALA A 100 1.48 -31.69 5.74
N VAL A 101 1.02 -32.38 4.70
CA VAL A 101 -0.18 -33.19 4.80
C VAL A 101 0.17 -34.16 5.92
N VAL A 102 -0.34 -33.90 7.11
CA VAL A 102 -0.36 -34.92 8.16
C VAL A 102 -1.31 -35.96 7.61
N ASP A 103 -0.75 -37.01 7.03
CA ASP A 103 -1.51 -38.19 6.65
C ASP A 103 -2.15 -38.74 7.92
N PRO A 104 -3.49 -38.80 8.02
CA PRO A 104 -4.16 -39.28 9.22
C PRO A 104 -3.99 -40.79 9.43
N ALA A 105 -3.32 -41.50 8.53
CA ALA A 105 -3.17 -42.95 8.60
C ALA A 105 -1.73 -43.40 8.91
N HIS A 106 -1.18 -43.08 10.08
CA HIS A 106 -0.12 -43.90 10.70
C HIS A 106 -0.05 -43.66 12.23
N ARG A 107 -0.94 -44.33 12.96
CA ARG A 107 -0.63 -44.73 14.35
C ARG A 107 -0.12 -46.17 14.28
N VAL A 108 1.18 -46.33 14.46
CA VAL A 108 1.80 -47.62 14.71
C VAL A 108 1.87 -47.78 16.23
N ASN A 109 1.16 -48.82 16.69
CA ASN A 109 1.16 -49.48 18.01
C ASN A 109 1.09 -48.60 19.27
#